data_AF-A0A0M9EBV3-F1
#
_entry.id   AF-A0A0M9EBV3-F1
#
_cell.length_a   1.000
_cell.length_b   1.000
_cell.length_c   1.000
_cell.angle_alpha   90.00
_cell.angle_beta   90.00
_cell.angle_gamma   90.00
#
_symmetry.space_group_name_H-M   'P 1'
#
loop_
_entity.id
_entity.type
_entity.pdbx_description
1 polymer ?
#
loop_
_entity_poly.entity_id
_entity_poly.type
_entity_poly.pdbx_seq_one_letter_code
_entity_poly.pdbx_strand_id
1 'polypeptide(L)'
;METNLKQIKQMAQKKENENWKFRSFIKSYENSEKLDSIVHRLNKEISSKIDCTTCANCCKAIQPTFTQKDITNIAKQFKITPSQFVDQYLVPDDFGNDFFPKTT
;
A
#
# COMPACT_ATOMS: atom_id res chain seq x y z
N MET A 1 7.90 11.28 12.33
CA MET A 1 7.85 11.16 10.86
C MET A 1 6.71 12.06 10.38
N GLU A 2 6.93 12.90 9.37
CA GLU A 2 5.85 13.74 8.83
C GLU A 2 4.79 12.87 8.15
N THR A 3 3.52 13.12 8.42
CA THR A 3 2.37 12.34 7.91
C THR A 3 1.38 13.17 7.09
N ASN A 4 1.53 14.49 7.07
CA ASN A 4 0.69 15.38 6.27
C ASN A 4 1.07 15.33 4.79
N LEU A 5 0.16 14.85 3.94
CA LEU A 5 0.40 14.68 2.51
C LEU A 5 0.77 15.99 1.78
N LYS A 6 0.23 17.14 2.21
CA LYS A 6 0.57 18.43 1.60
C LYS A 6 2.02 18.82 1.91
N GLN A 7 2.45 18.64 3.16
CA GLN A 7 3.83 18.92 3.58
C GLN A 7 4.82 17.93 2.94
N ILE A 8 4.48 16.63 2.90
CA ILE A 8 5.28 15.61 2.22
C ILE A 8 5.49 15.99 0.75
N LYS A 9 4.42 16.39 0.04
CA LYS A 9 4.51 16.82 -1.37
C LYS A 9 5.43 18.03 -1.55
N GLN A 10 5.34 19.03 -0.67
CA GLN A 10 6.22 20.21 -0.72
C GLN A 10 7.68 19.86 -0.44
N MET A 11 7.96 18.99 0.54
CA MET A 11 9.32 18.54 0.84
C MET A 11 9.92 17.73 -0.31
N ALA A 12 9.12 16.85 -0.92
CA ALA A 12 9.52 16.07 -2.08
C ALA A 12 9.93 16.97 -3.24
N GLN A 13 9.09 17.97 -3.57
CA GLN A 13 9.39 18.95 -4.63
C GLN A 13 10.68 19.74 -4.36
N LYS A 14 10.91 20.17 -3.11
CA LYS A 14 12.14 20.88 -2.73
C LYS A 14 13.40 20.02 -2.89
N LYS A 15 13.28 18.70 -2.73
CA LYS A 15 14.37 17.73 -2.79
C LYS A 15 14.42 16.94 -4.10
N GLU A 16 13.66 17.34 -5.13
CA GLU A 16 13.51 16.55 -6.36
C GLU A 16 14.85 16.19 -7.02
N ASN A 17 15.76 17.16 -7.15
CA ASN A 17 17.09 16.94 -7.73
C ASN A 17 17.95 15.99 -6.90
N GLU A 18 17.87 16.06 -5.57
CA GLU A 18 18.58 15.17 -4.64
C GLU A 18 18.03 13.74 -4.74
N ASN A 19 16.71 13.60 -4.72
CA ASN A 19 16.01 12.32 -4.85
C ASN A 19 16.34 11.65 -6.19
N TRP A 20 16.38 12.42 -7.28
CA TRP A 20 16.73 11.92 -8.60
C TRP A 20 18.17 11.39 -8.62
N LYS A 21 19.14 12.14 -8.07
CA LYS A 21 20.54 11.70 -7.98
C LYS A 21 20.69 10.44 -7.15
N PHE A 22 20.03 10.36 -6.00
CA PHE A 22 20.07 9.19 -5.14
C PHE A 22 19.46 7.97 -5.83
N ARG A 23 18.31 8.14 -6.51
CA ARG A 23 17.69 7.05 -7.28
C ARG A 23 18.59 6.56 -8.41
N SER A 24 19.25 7.46 -9.13
CA SER A 24 20.22 7.10 -10.18
C SER A 24 21.40 6.33 -9.59
N PHE A 25 21.94 6.77 -8.44
CA PHE A 25 23.00 6.06 -7.73
C PHE A 25 22.61 4.63 -7.35
N ILE A 26 21.42 4.45 -6.76
CA ILE A 26 20.92 3.11 -6.37
C ILE A 26 20.78 2.21 -7.60
N LYS A 27 20.28 2.73 -8.73
CA LYS A 27 20.14 1.96 -9.97
C LYS A 27 21.47 1.57 -10.61
N SER A 28 22.49 2.40 -10.46
CA SER A 28 23.85 2.10 -10.93
C SER A 28 24.65 1.23 -9.97
N TYR A 29 24.10 0.88 -8.80
CA TYR A 29 24.83 0.12 -7.81
C TYR A 29 25.08 -1.32 -8.31
N GLU A 30 26.35 -1.67 -8.48
CA GLU A 30 26.75 -2.90 -9.17
C GLU A 30 26.37 -4.18 -8.41
N ASN A 31 26.31 -4.13 -7.08
CA ASN A 31 26.04 -5.30 -6.25
C ASN A 31 24.60 -5.29 -5.71
N SER A 32 23.68 -5.84 -6.50
CA SER A 32 22.26 -5.94 -6.14
C SER A 32 22.03 -6.74 -4.86
N GLU A 33 22.74 -7.84 -4.64
CA GLU A 33 22.56 -8.69 -3.45
C GLU A 33 22.89 -7.94 -2.15
N LYS A 34 23.98 -7.16 -2.17
CA LYS A 34 24.37 -6.32 -1.03
C LYS A 34 23.36 -5.20 -0.80
N LEU A 35 22.85 -4.58 -1.86
CA LEU A 35 21.80 -3.57 -1.76
C LEU A 35 20.53 -4.15 -1.11
N ASP A 36 20.08 -5.32 -1.56
CA ASP A 36 18.91 -6.00 -1.01
C ASP A 36 19.12 -6.35 0.47
N SER A 37 20.31 -6.84 0.84
CA SER A 37 20.65 -7.12 2.25
C SER A 37 20.53 -5.87 3.12
N ILE A 38 21.02 -4.72 2.64
CA ILE A 38 20.90 -3.44 3.35
C ILE A 38 19.43 -3.05 3.50
N VAL A 39 18.66 -3.11 2.42
CA VAL A 39 17.23 -2.74 2.42
C VAL A 39 16.43 -3.63 3.36
N HIS A 40 16.62 -4.95 3.32
CA HIS A 40 15.92 -5.88 4.20
C HIS A 40 16.25 -5.66 5.68
N ARG A 41 17.53 -5.40 6.00
CA ARG A 41 17.93 -5.06 7.37
C ARG A 41 17.26 -3.78 7.85
N LEU A 42 17.29 -2.72 7.05
CA LEU A 42 16.66 -1.44 7.39
C LEU A 42 15.14 -1.57 7.52
N ASN A 43 14.49 -2.31 6.61
CA ASN A 43 13.06 -2.57 6.69
C ASN A 43 12.68 -3.28 8.00
N LYS A 44 13.43 -4.32 8.39
CA LYS A 44 13.19 -5.02 9.66
C LYS A 44 13.33 -4.09 10.86
N GLU A 45 14.32 -3.19 10.83
CA GLU A 45 14.56 -2.24 11.91
C GLU A 45 13.48 -1.15 12.01
N ILE A 46 13.04 -0.61 10.87
CA ILE A 46 12.18 0.56 10.83
C ILE A 46 10.69 0.20 10.85
N SER A 47 10.28 -0.88 10.18
CA SER A 47 8.85 -1.23 10.05
C SER A 47 8.20 -1.58 11.38
N SER A 48 8.97 -2.12 12.34
CA SER A 48 8.48 -2.34 13.71
C SER A 48 8.18 -1.06 14.49
N LYS A 49 8.73 0.08 14.04
CA LYS A 49 8.58 1.41 14.65
C LYS A 49 7.49 2.24 13.96
N ILE A 50 6.82 1.69 12.94
CA ILE A 50 5.79 2.38 12.16
C ILE A 50 4.45 1.69 12.36
N ASP A 51 3.51 2.40 12.96
CA ASP A 51 2.09 2.04 12.90
C ASP A 51 1.45 2.74 11.69
N CYS A 52 1.15 1.97 10.64
CA CYS A 52 0.55 2.50 9.42
C CYS A 52 -0.90 2.97 9.60
N THR A 53 -1.59 2.49 10.66
CA THR A 53 -2.96 2.88 10.97
C THR A 53 -3.03 4.30 11.53
N THR A 54 -1.92 4.81 12.08
CA THR A 54 -1.82 6.17 12.60
C THR A 54 -2.08 7.24 11.53
N CYS A 55 -1.54 7.10 10.31
CA CYS A 55 -1.81 8.05 9.23
C CYS A 55 -2.88 7.55 8.24
N ALA A 56 -2.90 6.23 7.97
CA ALA A 56 -3.77 5.56 7.01
C ALA A 56 -3.77 6.22 5.61
N ASN A 57 -2.69 6.93 5.23
CA ASN A 57 -2.65 7.66 3.97
C ASN A 57 -2.77 6.74 2.75
N CYS A 58 -2.15 5.55 2.80
CA CYS A 58 -2.28 4.55 1.75
C CYS A 58 -3.72 4.05 1.64
N CYS A 59 -4.37 3.70 2.75
CA CYS A 59 -5.76 3.22 2.76
C CYS A 59 -6.79 4.27 2.33
N LYS A 60 -6.48 5.57 2.47
CA LYS A 60 -7.34 6.67 2.03
C LYS A 60 -7.19 6.97 0.53
N ALA A 61 -6.02 6.71 -0.03
CA ALA A 61 -5.71 7.05 -1.43
C ALA A 61 -5.84 5.84 -2.37
N ILE A 62 -5.69 4.63 -1.84
CA ILE A 62 -5.73 3.38 -2.61
C ILE A 62 -6.99 2.62 -2.22
N GLN A 63 -7.84 2.36 -3.22
CA GLN A 63 -8.96 1.44 -3.05
C GLN A 63 -8.45 0.01 -3.31
N PRO A 64 -8.59 -0.92 -2.36
CA PRO A 64 -8.28 -2.32 -2.61
C PRO A 64 -9.29 -2.91 -3.60
N THR A 65 -8.81 -3.76 -4.50
CA THR A 65 -9.65 -4.68 -5.27
C THR A 65 -9.71 -6.03 -4.57
N PHE A 66 -10.87 -6.67 -4.65
CA PHE A 66 -11.11 -8.00 -4.09
C PHE A 66 -11.40 -8.97 -5.21
N THR A 67 -10.61 -10.03 -5.27
CA THR A 67 -10.92 -11.17 -6.13
C THR A 67 -11.98 -12.05 -5.48
N GLN A 68 -12.58 -12.96 -6.24
CA GLN A 68 -13.52 -13.95 -5.69
C GLN A 68 -12.90 -14.82 -4.58
N LYS A 69 -11.59 -15.08 -4.67
CA LYS A 69 -10.83 -15.81 -3.65
C LYS A 69 -10.74 -15.01 -2.35
N ASP A 70 -10.47 -13.72 -2.44
CA ASP A 70 -10.40 -12.83 -1.27
C ASP A 70 -11.76 -12.75 -0.59
N ILE A 71 -12.83 -12.55 -1.37
CA ILE A 71 -14.21 -12.54 -0.87
C ILE A 71 -14.52 -13.82 -0.09
N THR A 72 -14.18 -14.98 -0.65
CA THR A 72 -14.43 -16.28 -0.01
C THR A 72 -13.68 -16.41 1.31
N ASN A 73 -12.40 -16.00 1.34
CA ASN A 73 -11.56 -16.07 2.53
C ASN A 73 -12.04 -15.11 3.62
N ILE A 74 -12.41 -13.89 3.26
CA ILE A 74 -12.84 -12.86 4.21
C ILE A 74 -14.23 -13.18 4.74
N ALA A 75 -15.18 -13.57 3.88
CA ALA A 75 -16.53 -13.96 4.31
C ALA A 75 -16.50 -15.09 5.36
N LYS A 76 -15.57 -16.05 5.22
CA LYS A 76 -15.33 -17.10 6.22
C LYS A 76 -14.91 -16.55 7.59
N GLN A 77 -14.07 -15.52 7.63
CA GLN A 77 -13.66 -14.86 8.89
C GLN A 77 -14.85 -14.11 9.53
N PHE A 78 -15.71 -13.50 8.71
CA PHE A 78 -16.92 -12.81 9.14
C PHE A 78 -18.08 -13.76 9.49
N LYS A 79 -17.93 -15.06 9.21
CA LYS A 79 -18.96 -16.10 9.39
C LYS A 79 -20.26 -15.80 8.61
N ILE A 80 -20.13 -15.20 7.42
CA ILE A 80 -21.23 -14.95 6.49
C ILE A 80 -20.92 -15.61 5.14
N THR A 81 -21.92 -15.73 4.27
CA THR A 81 -21.71 -16.26 2.92
C THR A 81 -20.97 -15.25 2.03
N PRO A 82 -20.23 -15.70 0.99
CA PRO A 82 -19.62 -14.80 0.00
C PRO A 82 -20.60 -13.80 -0.61
N SER A 83 -21.82 -14.24 -0.94
CA SER A 83 -22.88 -13.37 -1.46
C SER A 83 -23.24 -12.27 -0.47
N GLN A 84 -23.47 -12.62 0.80
CA GLN A 84 -23.76 -11.64 1.85
C GLN A 84 -22.62 -10.64 2.03
N PHE A 85 -21.37 -11.08 1.92
CA PHE A 85 -20.21 -10.18 2.01
C PHE A 85 -20.18 -9.19 0.83
N VAL A 86 -20.40 -9.65 -0.40
CA VAL A 86 -20.51 -8.79 -1.58
C VAL A 86 -21.66 -7.80 -1.40
N ASP A 87 -22.84 -8.30 -1.08
CA ASP A 87 -24.06 -7.50 -0.93
C ASP A 87 -23.93 -6.44 0.19
N GLN A 88 -23.17 -6.72 1.24
CA GLN A 88 -23.03 -5.80 2.36
C GLN A 88 -21.89 -4.80 2.15
N TYR A 89 -20.77 -5.20 1.53
CA TYR A 89 -19.53 -4.42 1.57
C TYR A 89 -18.94 -4.06 0.21
N LEU A 90 -19.35 -4.69 -0.89
CA LEU A 90 -18.66 -4.55 -2.17
C LEU A 90 -19.56 -4.12 -3.33
N VAL A 91 -18.95 -3.59 -4.39
CA VAL A 91 -19.55 -3.33 -5.70
C VAL A 91 -18.67 -3.97 -6.78
N PRO A 92 -19.25 -4.56 -7.83
CA PRO A 92 -18.46 -5.07 -8.95
C PRO A 92 -17.78 -3.93 -9.71
N ASP A 93 -16.64 -4.21 -10.32
CA ASP A 93 -15.99 -3.32 -11.27
C ASP A 93 -16.75 -3.26 -12.61
N ASP A 94 -16.36 -2.32 -13.47
CA ASP A 94 -16.98 -2.11 -14.78
C ASP A 94 -16.88 -3.33 -15.71
N PHE A 95 -15.92 -4.23 -15.45
CA PHE A 95 -15.67 -5.43 -16.25
C PHE A 95 -16.25 -6.72 -15.63
N GLY A 96 -16.83 -6.65 -14.43
CA GLY A 96 -17.43 -7.78 -13.70
C GLY A 96 -16.42 -8.84 -13.22
N ASN A 97 -15.12 -8.54 -13.20
CA ASN A 97 -14.07 -9.49 -12.83
C ASN A 97 -13.62 -9.33 -11.37
N ASP A 98 -13.64 -8.09 -10.88
CA ASP A 98 -13.16 -7.70 -9.56
C ASP A 98 -14.23 -6.91 -8.80
N PHE A 99 -13.99 -6.71 -7.50
CA PHE A 99 -14.90 -5.99 -6.62
C PHE A 99 -14.17 -4.89 -5.85
N PHE A 100 -14.84 -3.75 -5.65
CA PHE A 100 -14.37 -2.64 -4.83
C PHE A 100 -15.20 -2.50 -3.56
N PRO A 101 -14.64 -1.96 -2.46
CA PRO A 101 -15.43 -1.53 -1.31
C PRO A 101 -16.53 -0.56 -1.70
N LYS A 102 -17.72 -0.74 -1.10
CA LYS A 102 -18.72 0.32 -1.02
C LYS A 102 -18.11 1.50 -0.28
N THR A 103 -18.05 2.65 -0.94
CA THR A 103 -17.68 3.91 -0.29
C THR A 103 -18.79 4.34 0.66
N THR A 104 -18.40 4.73 1.88
CA THR A 104 -19.30 5.33 2.88
C THR A 104 -19.63 6.78 2.52
#